data_AF-A0A2E1AEQ8-F1
#
_entry.id   AF-A0A2E1AEQ8-F1
#
_cell.length_a   1.000
_cell.length_b   1.000
_cell.length_c   1.000
_cell.angle_alpha   90.00
_cell.angle_beta   90.00
_cell.angle_gamma   90.00
#
_symmetry.space_group_name_H-M   'P 1'
#
loop_
_entity.id
_entity.type
_entity.pdbx_description
1 polymer ?
#
loop_
_entity_poly.entity_id
_entity_poly.type
_entity_poly.pdbx_seq_one_letter_code
_entity_poly.pdbx_strand_id
1 'polypeptide(L)'
;MSEQDDMKVVAEVMQDEDPIEVIISTQSAWLLVSGLQLVTRHPGISSHMKRAMEDIGRQFQDRLVESHPESAEIIEKGWHWEFDVDSNGRPFDQ
;
A
#
# COMPACT_ATOMS: atom_id res chain seq x y z
N MET A 1 -15.37 11.27 25.44
CA MET A 1 -15.61 11.98 24.17
C MET A 1 -16.94 11.52 23.63
N SER A 2 -17.72 12.43 23.03
CA SER A 2 -18.93 12.05 22.30
C SER A 2 -18.56 11.62 20.88
N GLU A 3 -19.41 10.83 20.22
CA GLU A 3 -19.24 10.44 18.82
C GLU A 3 -19.12 11.65 17.87
N GLN A 4 -19.77 12.78 18.21
CA GLN A 4 -19.63 14.05 17.49
C GLN A 4 -18.23 14.65 17.62
N ASP A 5 -17.60 14.54 18.80
CA ASP A 5 -16.23 15.03 19.01
C ASP A 5 -15.23 14.21 18.20
N ASP A 6 -15.42 12.88 18.14
CA ASP A 6 -14.56 11.98 17.36
C ASP A 6 -14.65 12.26 15.86
N MET A 7 -15.86 12.46 15.33
CA MET A 7 -16.08 12.79 13.92
C MET A 7 -15.49 14.15 13.53
N LYS A 8 -15.50 15.11 14.44
CA LYS A 8 -14.86 16.42 14.21
C LYS A 8 -13.34 16.26 14.05
N VAL A 9 -12.69 15.50 14.93
CA VAL A 9 -11.24 15.24 14.86
C VAL A 9 -10.87 14.55 13.54
N VAL A 10 -11.63 13.53 13.13
CA VAL A 10 -11.39 12.84 11.85
C VAL A 10 -11.52 13.81 10.67
N ALA A 11 -12.57 14.63 10.66
CA ALA A 11 -12.80 15.59 9.58
C ALA A 11 -11.68 16.65 9.48
N GLU A 12 -11.15 17.11 10.61
CA GLU A 12 -10.01 18.03 10.65
C GLU A 12 -8.73 17.37 10.10
N VAL A 13 -8.41 16.15 10.53
CA VAL A 13 -7.23 15.41 10.04
C VAL A 13 -7.33 15.08 8.55
N MET A 14 -8.52 14.73 8.05
CA MET A 14 -8.72 14.42 6.62
C MET A 14 -8.61 15.63 5.68
N GLN A 15 -8.61 16.85 6.23
CA GLN A 15 -8.42 18.08 5.47
C GLN A 15 -6.99 18.60 5.54
N ASP A 16 -6.13 17.96 6.34
CA ASP A 16 -4.72 18.31 6.44
C ASP A 16 -3.97 17.73 5.24
N GLU A 17 -3.39 18.63 4.43
CA GLU A 17 -2.60 18.27 3.24
C GLU A 17 -1.10 18.38 3.49
N ASP A 18 -0.67 18.64 4.73
CA ASP A 18 0.75 18.72 5.07
C ASP A 18 1.43 17.34 4.86
N PRO A 19 2.60 17.29 4.20
CA PRO A 19 3.27 16.04 3.92
C PRO A 19 3.80 15.38 5.21
N ILE A 20 3.63 14.06 5.33
CA ILE A 20 4.14 13.27 6.44
C ILE A 20 5.46 12.59 6.02
N GLU A 21 6.54 12.88 6.72
CA GLU A 21 7.82 12.19 6.56
C GLU A 21 7.97 11.05 7.59
N VAL A 22 8.35 9.85 7.12
CA VAL A 22 8.60 8.69 7.99
C VAL A 22 9.99 8.11 7.72
N ILE A 23 10.69 7.76 8.81
CA ILE A 23 11.97 7.05 8.73
C ILE A 23 11.70 5.58 8.99
N ILE A 24 11.91 4.76 7.95
CA ILE A 24 11.72 3.31 8.01
C ILE A 24 12.90 2.58 7.37
N SER A 25 13.08 1.31 7.72
CA SER A 25 14.10 0.46 7.09
C SER A 25 13.68 0.00 5.69
N THR A 26 14.63 -0.38 4.84
CA THR A 26 14.36 -1.01 3.53
C THR A 26 13.47 -2.24 3.67
N GLN A 27 13.69 -3.06 4.70
CA GLN A 27 12.85 -4.23 4.98
C GLN A 27 11.40 -3.84 5.29
N SER A 28 11.21 -2.80 6.10
CA SER A 28 9.87 -2.29 6.43
C SER A 28 9.18 -1.72 5.21
N ALA A 29 9.88 -0.95 4.36
CA ALA A 29 9.34 -0.44 3.11
C ALA A 29 8.91 -1.58 2.18
N TRP A 30 9.69 -2.66 2.08
CA TRP A 30 9.33 -3.85 1.32
C TRP A 30 8.07 -4.53 1.85
N LEU A 31 7.96 -4.71 3.17
CA LEU A 31 6.78 -5.32 3.77
C LEU A 31 5.53 -4.44 3.59
N LEU A 32 5.69 -3.11 3.67
CA LEU A 32 4.59 -2.16 3.48
C LEU A 32 4.06 -2.19 2.04
N VAL A 33 4.92 -2.12 1.04
CA VAL A 33 4.49 -2.21 -0.36
C VAL A 33 3.82 -3.55 -0.66
N SER A 34 4.37 -4.68 -0.19
CA SER A 34 3.74 -6.00 -0.35
C SER A 34 2.39 -6.11 0.37
N GLY A 35 2.26 -5.51 1.56
CA GLY A 35 0.98 -5.46 2.28
C GLY A 35 -0.07 -4.61 1.55
N LEU A 36 0.35 -3.47 0.97
CA LEU A 36 -0.53 -2.58 0.20
C LEU A 36 -0.99 -3.23 -1.11
N GLN A 37 -0.09 -3.93 -1.79
CA GLN A 37 -0.40 -4.77 -2.95
C GLN A 37 -1.49 -5.80 -2.66
N LEU A 38 -1.41 -6.48 -1.52
CA LEU A 38 -2.42 -7.46 -1.12
C LEU A 38 -3.74 -6.78 -0.73
N VAL A 39 -3.71 -5.73 0.09
CA VAL A 39 -4.93 -5.13 0.64
C VAL A 39 -5.79 -4.46 -0.44
N THR A 40 -5.17 -3.90 -1.48
CA THR A 40 -5.87 -3.22 -2.60
C THR A 40 -6.75 -4.17 -3.44
N ARG A 41 -6.63 -5.48 -3.21
CA ARG A 41 -7.44 -6.53 -3.83
C ARG A 41 -8.63 -6.97 -2.96
N HIS A 42 -8.68 -6.53 -1.70
CA HIS A 42 -9.75 -6.92 -0.79
C HIS A 42 -11.11 -6.33 -1.24
N PRO A 43 -12.18 -7.15 -1.38
CA PRO A 43 -13.46 -6.70 -1.95
C PRO A 43 -14.17 -5.64 -1.11
N GLY A 44 -13.84 -5.53 0.18
CA GLY A 44 -14.40 -4.53 1.09
C GLY A 44 -13.70 -3.16 1.03
N ILE A 45 -12.63 -2.99 0.26
CA ILE A 45 -11.91 -1.71 0.14
C ILE A 45 -12.62 -0.83 -0.90
N SER A 46 -12.90 0.42 -0.53
CA SER A 46 -13.50 1.39 -1.45
C SER A 46 -12.52 1.81 -2.55
N SER A 47 -13.02 2.25 -3.71
CA SER A 47 -12.16 2.72 -4.81
C SER A 47 -11.31 3.94 -4.46
N HIS A 48 -11.74 4.76 -3.51
CA HIS A 48 -10.95 5.88 -3.01
C HIS A 48 -9.79 5.40 -2.14
N MET A 49 -10.08 4.51 -1.18
CA MET A 49 -9.07 3.92 -0.31
C MET A 49 -8.05 3.10 -1.12
N LYS A 50 -8.52 2.34 -2.12
CA LYS A 50 -7.67 1.60 -3.04
C LYS A 50 -6.64 2.51 -3.73
N ARG A 51 -7.11 3.63 -4.31
CA ARG A 51 -6.22 4.59 -4.98
C ARG A 51 -5.20 5.19 -4.02
N ALA A 52 -5.62 5.61 -2.82
CA ALA A 52 -4.70 6.12 -1.81
C ALA A 52 -3.64 5.09 -1.40
N MET A 53 -4.04 3.82 -1.23
CA MET A 53 -3.11 2.73 -0.90
C MET A 53 -2.14 2.41 -2.05
N GLU A 54 -2.61 2.44 -3.29
CA GLU A 54 -1.76 2.30 -4.48
C GLU A 54 -0.75 3.44 -4.56
N ASP A 55 -1.18 4.70 -4.41
CA ASP A 55 -0.30 5.87 -4.47
C ASP A 55 0.80 5.82 -3.40
N ILE A 56 0.45 5.43 -2.16
CA ILE A 56 1.42 5.25 -1.07
C ILE A 56 2.36 4.07 -1.37
N GLY A 57 1.82 2.95 -1.84
CA GLY A 57 2.63 1.78 -2.19
C GLY A 57 3.62 2.06 -3.31
N ARG A 58 3.25 2.87 -4.30
CA ARG A 58 4.12 3.32 -5.38
C ARG A 58 5.27 4.19 -4.87
N GLN A 59 5.03 5.07 -3.90
CA GLN A 59 6.11 5.86 -3.27
C GLN A 59 7.14 4.97 -2.55
N PHE A 60 6.69 3.93 -1.83
CA PHE A 60 7.61 2.96 -1.24
C PHE A 60 8.38 2.17 -2.30
N GLN A 61 7.71 1.74 -3.38
CA GLN A 61 8.35 1.07 -4.51
C GLN A 61 9.42 1.96 -5.15
N ASP A 62 9.11 3.20 -5.47
CA ASP A 62 10.05 4.12 -6.12
C ASP A 62 11.31 4.29 -5.27
N ARG A 63 11.15 4.46 -3.96
CA ARG A 63 12.29 4.58 -3.04
C ARG A 63 13.12 3.30 -2.93
N LEU A 64 12.46 2.13 -2.96
CA LEU A 64 13.14 0.84 -2.99
C LEU A 64 13.92 0.65 -4.28
N VAL A 65 13.32 0.95 -5.43
CA VAL A 65 13.94 0.82 -6.76
C VAL A 65 15.11 1.77 -6.94
N GLU A 66 15.01 3.00 -6.43
CA GLU A 66 16.13 3.94 -6.43
C GLU A 66 17.37 3.37 -5.72
N SER A 67 17.16 2.64 -4.62
CA SER A 67 18.25 2.07 -3.81
C SER A 67 18.65 0.65 -4.23
N HIS A 68 17.72 -0.09 -4.83
CA HIS A 68 17.84 -1.49 -5.24
C HIS A 68 17.17 -1.70 -6.62
N PRO A 69 17.77 -1.22 -7.72
CA PRO A 69 17.14 -1.28 -9.04
C PRO A 69 16.77 -2.68 -9.51
N GLU A 70 17.50 -3.70 -9.06
CA GLU A 70 17.24 -5.12 -9.32
C GLU A 70 15.88 -5.60 -8.81
N SER A 71 15.28 -4.88 -7.86
CA SER A 71 13.98 -5.23 -7.32
C SER A 71 12.80 -4.80 -8.19
N ALA A 72 13.01 -3.91 -9.16
CA ALA A 72 11.94 -3.25 -9.91
C ALA A 72 10.95 -4.22 -10.56
N GLU A 73 11.44 -5.29 -11.18
CA GLU A 73 10.55 -6.27 -11.82
C GLU A 73 9.77 -7.10 -10.78
N ILE A 74 10.41 -7.47 -9.67
CA ILE A 74 9.82 -8.32 -8.64
C ILE A 74 8.72 -7.57 -7.91
N ILE A 75 8.99 -6.33 -7.51
CA ILE A 75 8.04 -5.50 -6.80
C ILE A 75 6.87 -5.10 -7.70
N GLU A 76 7.10 -4.86 -9.01
CA GLU A 76 6.04 -4.53 -9.95
C GLU A 76 5.01 -5.65 -10.08
N LYS A 77 5.47 -6.92 -10.12
CA LYS A 77 4.58 -8.09 -10.21
C LYS A 77 3.54 -8.14 -9.10
N GLY A 78 3.88 -7.63 -7.91
CA GLY A 78 2.94 -7.57 -6.79
C GLY A 78 1.71 -6.70 -7.03
N TRP A 79 1.67 -5.85 -8.07
CA TRP A 79 0.47 -5.09 -8.43
C TRP A 79 -0.48 -5.83 -9.36
N HIS A 80 -0.02 -6.91 -10.00
CA HIS A 80 -0.78 -7.61 -11.03
C HIS A 80 -1.19 -8.99 -10.52
N TRP A 81 -2.50 -9.24 -10.49
CA TRP A 81 -3.09 -10.43 -9.86
C TRP A 81 -2.66 -11.74 -10.54
N GLU A 82 -2.26 -11.69 -11.81
CA GLU A 82 -1.76 -12.86 -12.56
C GLU A 82 -0.47 -13.46 -11.96
N PHE A 83 0.22 -12.72 -11.09
CA PHE A 83 1.42 -13.19 -10.39
C PHE A 83 1.13 -13.65 -8.94
N ASP A 84 -0.13 -13.61 -8.50
CA ASP A 84 -0.53 -14.11 -7.19
C ASP A 84 -0.61 -15.64 -7.22
N VAL A 85 0.51 -16.28 -6.89
CA VAL A 85 0.65 -17.73 -6.86
C VAL A 85 0.95 -18.26 -5.46
N ASP A 86 0.45 -19.45 -5.15
CA ASP A 86 0.79 -20.20 -3.94
C ASP A 86 2.26 -20.69 -3.98
N SER A 87 2.70 -21.35 -2.91
CA SER A 87 4.05 -21.91 -2.82
C SER A 87 4.36 -22.98 -3.87
N ASN A 88 3.35 -23.47 -4.60
CA ASN A 88 3.47 -24.45 -5.68
C ASN A 88 3.31 -23.82 -7.08
N GLY A 89 3.21 -22.49 -7.18
CA GLY A 89 3.01 -21.78 -8.45
C GLY A 89 1.58 -21.85 -8.99
N ARG A 90 0.59 -22.24 -8.17
CA ARG A 90 -0.82 -22.25 -8.55
C ARG A 90 -1.44 -20.89 -8.27
N PRO A 91 -2.28 -20.33 -9.17
CA PRO A 91 -3.00 -19.11 -8.87
C PRO A 91 -3.81 -19.24 -7.58
N PHE A 92 -3.85 -18.19 -6.75
CA PHE A 92 -4.84 -18.11 -5.69
C PHE A 92 -6.24 -18.07 -6.36
N ASP A 93 -7.12 -18.99 -5.94
CA ASP A 93 -8.41 -19.30 -6.59
C ASP A 93 -9.21 -18.05 -7.01
N GLN A 94 -9.77 -18.10 -8.23
CA GLN A 94 -10.65 -17.08 -8.83
C GLN A 94 -12.00 -16.99 -8.13
#